data_AF-A7I6Z1-F1
#
_entry.id   AF-A7I6Z1-F1
#
_cell.length_a   1.000
_cell.length_b   1.000
_cell.length_c   1.000
_cell.angle_alpha   90.00
_cell.angle_beta   90.00
_cell.angle_gamma   90.00
#
_symmetry.space_group_name_H-M   'P 1'
#
loop_
_entity.id
_entity.type
_entity.pdbx_description
1 polymer ?
#
loop_
_entity_poly.entity_id
_entity_poly.type
_entity_poly.pdbx_seq_one_letter_code
_entity_poly.pdbx_strand_id
1 'polypeptide(L)' 'MSTKTISITEEAYERLKSLKNDEATSFSEVIVKYYPIRRKLSDVLEELGDCTAFADTIGRVSKEMRKTKIRNVRL' A
#
# COMPACT_ATOMS: atom_id res chain seq x y z
N MET A 1 2.66 30.04 -13.98
CA MET A 1 2.47 28.85 -13.12
C MET A 1 1.15 28.19 -13.51
N SER A 2 1.18 27.01 -14.11
CA SER A 2 -0.05 26.26 -14.43
C SER A 2 -0.63 25.70 -13.13
N THR A 3 -1.83 26.13 -12.75
CA THR A 3 -2.54 25.59 -11.58
C THR A 3 -3.11 24.23 -11.93
N LYS A 4 -2.52 23.17 -11.37
CA LYS A 4 -3.07 21.82 -11.45
C LYS A 4 -3.98 21.59 -10.26
N THR A 5 -5.29 21.52 -10.52
CA THR A 5 -6.27 21.13 -9.50
C THR A 5 -6.23 19.63 -9.32
N ILE A 6 -6.11 19.18 -8.08
CA ILE A 6 -6.21 17.76 -7.71
C ILE A 6 -7.45 17.58 -6.84
N SER A 7 -8.22 16.54 -7.12
CA SER A 7 -9.33 16.10 -6.28
C SER A 7 -8.81 15.03 -5.31
N ILE A 8 -9.04 15.26 -4.02
CA ILE A 8 -8.68 14.32 -2.94
C ILE A 8 -9.93 14.02 -2.11
N THR A 9 -9.89 12.91 -1.38
CA THR A 9 -10.95 12.58 -0.43
C THR A 9 -10.86 13.48 0.80
N GLU A 10 -11.99 13.70 1.48
CA GLU A 10 -12.04 14.52 2.70
C GLU A 10 -11.09 13.97 3.77
N GLU A 11 -11.07 12.65 3.95
CA GLU A 11 -10.16 11.98 4.88
C GLU A 11 -8.68 12.26 4.56
N ALA A 12 -8.31 12.29 3.27
CA ALA A 12 -6.95 12.63 2.86
C ALA A 12 -6.63 14.11 3.12
N TYR A 13 -7.61 15.00 2.96
CA TYR A 13 -7.48 16.41 3.29
C TYR A 13 -7.24 16.64 4.79
N GLU A 14 -8.02 16.01 5.66
CA GLU A 14 -7.85 16.12 7.11
C GLU A 14 -6.49 15.61 7.59
N ARG A 15 -6.02 14.48 7.04
CA ARG A 15 -4.67 13.95 7.32
C ARG A 15 -3.57 14.89 6.85
N LEU A 16 -3.73 15.57 5.71
CA LEU A 16 -2.77 16.56 5.26
C LEU A 16 -2.80 17.83 6.12
N LYS A 17 -3.98 18.22 6.59
CA LYS A 17 -4.17 19.37 7.48
C LYS A 17 -3.54 19.13 8.85
N SER A 18 -3.64 17.93 9.42
CA SER A 18 -3.01 17.61 10.70
C SER A 18 -1.47 17.55 10.63
N LEU A 19 -0.91 17.26 9.45
CA LEU A 19 0.53 17.25 9.19
C LEU A 19 1.11 18.64 8.90
N LYS A 20 0.27 19.66 8.75
CA LYS A 20 0.68 21.04 8.48
C LYS A 20 1.04 21.73 9.80
N ASN A 21 2.34 21.92 10.04
CA ASN A 21 2.82 22.59 11.27
C ASN A 21 2.64 24.13 11.25
N ASP A 22 2.61 24.74 10.07
CA ASP A 22 2.53 26.19 9.89
C ASP A 22 1.53 26.57 8.79
N GLU A 23 0.68 27.56 9.01
CA GLU A 23 -0.32 28.02 8.03
C GLU A 23 0.28 28.51 6.71
N ALA A 24 1.56 28.92 6.71
CA ALA A 24 2.28 29.39 5.53
C ALA A 24 2.77 28.28 4.59
N THR A 25 2.82 27.02 5.05
CA THR A 25 3.32 25.92 4.22
C THR A 25 2.29 25.47 3.18
N SER A 26 2.73 25.24 1.94
CA SER A 26 1.85 24.73 0.89
C SER A 26 1.55 23.24 1.11
N PHE A 27 0.31 22.81 0.88
CA PHE A 27 -0.03 21.39 0.89
C PHE A 27 0.82 20.58 -0.09
N SER A 28 1.23 21.17 -1.20
CA SER A 28 2.13 20.53 -2.17
C SER A 28 3.48 20.19 -1.53
N GLU A 29 3.99 21.06 -0.68
CA GLU A 29 5.27 20.90 0.02
C GLU A 29 5.17 19.85 1.14
N VAL A 30 4.05 19.83 1.86
CA VAL A 30 3.72 18.80 2.85
C VAL A 30 3.62 17.42 2.19
N ILE A 31 2.95 17.32 1.04
CA ILE A 31 2.83 16.06 0.28
C ILE A 31 4.21 15.55 -0.12
N VAL A 32 5.08 16.39 -0.68
CA VAL A 32 6.43 15.98 -1.09
C VAL A 32 7.29 15.58 0.11
N LYS A 33 7.14 16.28 1.25
CA LYS A 33 7.92 16.03 2.47
C LYS A 33 7.54 14.72 3.17
N TYR A 34 6.24 14.44 3.31
CA TYR A 34 5.74 13.30 4.09
C TYR A 34 5.42 12.08 3.24
N TYR A 35 5.08 12.27 1.97
CA TYR A 35 4.83 11.20 1.02
C TYR A 35 5.90 11.26 -0.07
N PRO A 36 7.15 10.87 0.26
CA PRO A 36 8.22 10.84 -0.73
C PRO A 36 7.79 9.96 -1.90
N ILE A 37 8.19 10.40 -3.10
CA ILE A 37 7.96 9.75 -4.38
C ILE A 37 8.27 8.26 -4.22
N ARG A 38 7.20 7.44 -4.18
CA ARG A 38 7.16 5.97 -4.16
C ARG A 38 8.49 5.35 -3.75
N ARG A 39 8.58 4.83 -2.51
CA ARG A 39 9.70 3.97 -2.09
C ARG A 39 10.03 3.01 -3.24
N LYS A 40 11.32 2.93 -3.61
CA LYS A 40 11.70 2.02 -4.69
C LYS A 40 11.23 0.64 -4.27
N LEU A 41 10.68 -0.10 -5.23
CA LEU A 41 10.18 -1.45 -4.96
C LEU A 41 11.27 -2.30 -4.30
N SER A 42 12.55 -2.07 -4.65
CA SER A 42 13.73 -2.65 -3.99
C SER A 42 13.73 -2.43 -2.48
N ASP A 43 13.55 -1.20 -2.02
CA ASP A 43 13.68 -0.84 -0.60
C ASP A 43 12.53 -1.45 0.21
N VAL A 44 11.35 -1.53 -0.39
CA VAL A 44 10.17 -2.19 0.20
C VAL A 44 10.37 -3.71 0.26
N LEU A 45 10.94 -4.31 -0.79
CA LEU A 45 11.24 -5.74 -0.84
C LEU A 45 12.38 -6.13 0.13
N GLU A 46 13.36 -5.26 0.34
CA GLU A 46 14.41 -5.43 1.35
C GLU A 46 13.85 -5.39 2.77
N GLU A 47 12.93 -4.46 3.08
CA GLU A 47 12.22 -4.41 4.37
C GLU A 47 11.37 -5.67 4.63
N LEU A 48 10.72 -6.21 3.59
CA LEU A 48 9.94 -7.45 3.69
C LEU A 48 10.83 -8.67 3.94
N GLY A 49 12.13 -8.58 3.63
CA GLY A 49 13.10 -9.65 3.84
C GLY A 49 12.79 -10.92 3.03
N ASP A 50 13.44 -12.02 3.40
CA ASP A 50 13.21 -13.30 2.74
C ASP A 50 11.87 -13.90 3.14
N CYS A 51 10.85 -13.64 2.32
CA CYS A 51 9.50 -14.16 2.48
C CYS A 51 9.31 -15.57 1.89
N THR A 52 10.36 -16.27 1.47
CA THR A 52 10.25 -17.61 0.86
C THR A 52 9.49 -18.60 1.74
N ALA A 53 9.81 -18.65 3.03
CA ALA A 53 9.10 -19.51 3.98
C ALA A 53 7.59 -19.17 4.08
N PHE A 54 7.25 -17.88 4.03
CA PHE A 54 5.85 -17.43 4.04
C PHE A 54 5.14 -17.77 2.72
N ALA A 55 5.80 -17.59 1.58
CA ALA A 55 5.27 -17.99 0.28
C ALA A 55 5.04 -19.51 0.20
N ASP A 56 5.96 -20.31 0.75
CA ASP A 56 5.85 -21.76 0.82
C ASP A 56 4.67 -22.22 1.69
N THR A 57 4.43 -21.55 2.83
CA THR A 57 3.26 -21.83 3.66
C THR A 57 1.95 -21.49 2.96
N ILE A 58 1.85 -20.34 2.29
CA ILE A 58 0.67 -19.99 1.46
C ILE A 58 0.47 -21.02 0.34
N GLY A 59 1.55 -21.47 -0.31
CA GLY A 59 1.51 -22.48 -1.35
C GLY A 59 0.97 -23.82 -0.86
N ARG A 60 1.45 -24.29 0.31
CA ARG A 60 0.97 -25.53 0.95
C ARG A 60 -0.52 -25.43 1.31
N VAL A 61 -0.93 -24.35 1.98
CA VAL A 61 -2.33 -24.13 2.38
C VAL A 61 -3.24 -24.03 1.17
N SER A 62 -2.84 -23.27 0.14
CA SER A 62 -3.60 -23.15 -1.12
C SER A 62 -3.77 -24.50 -1.83
N LYS A 63 -2.73 -25.33 -1.84
CA LYS A 63 -2.77 -26.68 -2.43
C LYS A 63 -3.69 -27.61 -1.64
N GLU A 64 -3.69 -27.50 -0.32
CA GLU A 64 -4.57 -28.25 0.56
C GLU A 64 -6.04 -27.85 0.38
N MET A 65 -6.34 -26.55 0.31
CA MET A 65 -7.69 -26.04 0.01
C MET A 65 -8.22 -26.50 -1.35
N ARG A 66 -7.36 -26.58 -2.38
CA ARG A 66 -7.76 -27.12 -3.69
C ARG A 66 -8.04 -28.62 -3.63
N LYS A 67 -7.26 -29.38 -2.86
CA LYS A 67 -7.48 -30.82 -2.66
C LYS A 67 -8.76 -31.11 -1.88
N THR A 68 -9.10 -30.29 -0.89
CA THR A 68 -10.33 -30.45 -0.08
C THR A 68 -11.58 -30.10 -0.87
N LYS A 69 -11.53 -29.13 -1.79
CA LYS A 69 -12.67 -28.76 -2.65
C LYS A 69 -13.06 -29.83 -3.71
N ILE A 70 -12.19 -30.81 -3.97
CA ILE A 70 -12.41 -31.87 -4.99
C ILE A 70 -13.22 -33.06 -4.45
N ARG A 71 -13.53 -33.14 -3.14
CA ARG A 71 -14.37 -34.25 -2.63
C ARG A 71 -15.87 -33.98 -2.82
N ASN A 72 -16.43 -34.71 -3.80
CA ASN A 72 -17.84 -34.98 -4.10
C ASN A 72 -18.64 -33.88 -4.81
N VAL A 73 -18.45 -33.78 -6.13
CA VAL A 73 -19.60 -33.66 -7.03
C VAL A 73 -19.95 -35.09 -7.46
N ARG A 74 -21.02 -35.67 -6.87
CA ARG A 74 -21.64 -36.87 -7.43
C ARG A 74 -22.33 -36.44 -8.71
N LEU A 75 -21.83 -36.94 -9.85
CA LEU A 75 -22.60 -36.97 -11.10
C LEU A 75 -23.78 -37.93 -10.94
#